data_AF-A0A0M1N3U3-F1
#
_entry.id   AF-A0A0M1N3U3-F1
#
_cell.length_a   1.000
_cell.length_b   1.000
_cell.length_c   1.000
_cell.angle_alpha   90.00
_cell.angle_beta   90.00
_cell.angle_gamma   90.00
#
_symmetry.space_group_name_H-M   'P 1'
#
loop_
_entity.id
_entity.type
_entity.pdbx_description
1 polymer ?
#
loop_
_entity_poly.entity_id
_entity_poly.type
_entity_poly.pdbx_seq_one_letter_code
_entity_poly.pdbx_strand_id
1 'polypeptide(L)'
;METLRTFKLTKRKLVSLGLLMMALLLASCGSDKAGGAKESSKTEGGENTSVMVGDSRSRDYVTIHRGQNFGKVSSGIYGMLDSVEEAEAWDQTIREAIKMPGIMDVREPDYDAVIHFNGKSTSIHLWLDPDSKRGMFTYITDTGTGYRLTEKSTAQIKERIGQLRYTFEQAVDNGDVVFGLGEIANREIWDEFVMEVKKKNSASVQLTSYTKEGDPIFNDLEYDHQGKVFKHRLDTTHDTMGMPTKSVEFCKELVAEETEQGIEYRLNGCGEGYAQESETFHVMFPFNKTIQNN
;
A
#
# COMPACT_ATOMS: atom_id res chain seq x y z
N MET A 1 -3.93 15.90 41.99
CA MET A 1 -2.55 15.41 41.69
C MET A 1 -2.59 13.91 41.76
N GLU A 2 -3.15 13.29 40.74
CA GLU A 2 -3.13 11.84 40.57
C GLU A 2 -2.05 11.49 39.56
N THR A 3 -1.32 10.44 39.89
CA THR A 3 -0.09 9.97 39.26
C THR A 3 -0.29 9.53 37.82
N LEU A 4 0.42 10.19 36.88
CA LEU A 4 0.66 9.74 35.51
C LEU A 4 1.29 8.34 35.53
N ARG A 5 0.55 7.33 35.03
CA ARG A 5 1.09 5.99 34.79
C ARG A 5 1.78 5.96 33.43
N THR A 6 3.10 6.05 33.43
CA THR A 6 3.92 5.70 32.27
C THR A 6 3.99 4.17 32.16
N PHE A 7 3.35 3.60 31.13
CA PHE A 7 3.49 2.16 30.83
C PHE A 7 4.76 1.92 30.00
N LYS A 8 5.89 1.64 30.67
CA LYS A 8 7.07 1.06 30.02
C LYS A 8 6.92 -0.46 29.93
N LEU A 9 6.83 -1.01 28.71
CA LEU A 9 6.88 -2.46 28.46
C LEU A 9 8.27 -3.02 28.81
N THR A 10 8.41 -3.64 29.98
CA THR A 10 9.66 -4.23 30.45
C THR A 10 9.83 -5.68 29.96
N LYS A 11 10.97 -5.98 29.32
CA LYS A 11 11.39 -7.33 28.90
C LYS A 11 11.76 -8.19 30.12
N ARG A 12 11.04 -9.30 30.35
CA ARG A 12 11.54 -10.40 31.19
C ARG A 12 12.56 -11.23 30.38
N LYS A 13 13.79 -11.33 30.90
CA LYS A 13 14.81 -12.27 30.41
C LYS A 13 14.35 -13.69 30.75
N LEU A 14 14.21 -14.56 29.74
CA LEU A 14 14.08 -16.00 29.94
C LEU A 14 15.44 -16.64 29.65
N VAL A 15 15.96 -17.34 30.64
CA VAL A 15 17.22 -18.10 30.60
C VAL A 15 17.01 -19.36 29.75
N SER A 16 17.95 -19.63 28.86
CA SER A 16 17.96 -20.85 28.03
C SER A 16 18.26 -22.09 28.87
N LEU A 17 17.48 -23.15 28.69
CA LEU A 17 17.92 -24.51 28.98
C LEU A 17 17.64 -25.36 27.74
N GLY A 18 18.71 -25.80 27.09
CA GLY A 18 18.63 -26.65 25.90
C GLY A 18 18.21 -28.07 26.25
N LEU A 19 17.61 -28.74 25.26
CA LEU A 19 17.76 -30.19 25.12
C LEU A 19 17.55 -30.61 23.67
N LEU A 20 18.61 -31.20 23.16
CA LEU A 20 18.79 -31.88 21.89
C LEU A 20 18.04 -33.23 21.95
N MET A 21 17.23 -33.56 20.96
CA MET A 21 16.90 -34.96 20.66
C MET A 21 16.55 -35.09 19.18
N MET A 22 17.28 -35.99 18.54
CA MET A 22 17.34 -36.34 17.13
C MET A 22 16.73 -37.73 17.00
N ALA A 23 15.74 -37.97 16.13
CA ALA A 23 15.44 -39.29 15.56
C ALA A 23 14.40 -39.24 14.41
N LEU A 24 14.94 -39.36 13.20
CA LEU A 24 14.58 -40.28 12.10
C LEU A 24 13.11 -40.71 11.83
N LEU A 25 12.63 -40.25 10.67
CA LEU A 25 11.90 -40.93 9.57
C LEU A 25 11.28 -42.33 9.81
N LEU A 26 10.02 -42.50 9.41
CA LEU A 26 9.59 -43.52 8.43
C LEU A 26 8.37 -43.06 7.62
N ALA A 27 8.43 -43.34 6.32
CA ALA A 27 7.35 -43.18 5.35
C ALA A 27 6.27 -44.26 5.52
N SER A 28 5.02 -43.92 5.18
CA SER A 28 4.05 -44.90 4.70
C SER A 28 3.07 -44.23 3.74
N CYS A 29 3.26 -44.49 2.45
CA CYS A 29 2.21 -44.44 1.45
C CYS A 29 1.43 -45.76 1.53
N GLY A 30 0.10 -45.68 1.47
CA GLY A 30 -0.78 -46.82 1.32
C GLY A 30 -2.12 -46.39 0.74
N SER A 31 -2.26 -46.57 -0.58
CA SER A 31 -3.53 -46.51 -1.30
C SER A 31 -4.46 -47.62 -0.82
N ASP A 32 -5.76 -47.38 -0.74
CA ASP A 32 -6.72 -48.12 -1.59
C ASP A 32 -8.13 -47.53 -1.57
N LYS A 33 -8.72 -47.57 -2.77
CA LYS A 33 -10.09 -47.20 -3.10
C LYS A 33 -11.07 -48.26 -2.59
N ALA A 34 -12.23 -47.82 -2.11
CA ALA A 34 -13.47 -48.55 -2.31
C ALA A 34 -14.60 -47.54 -2.48
N GLY A 35 -15.18 -47.51 -3.69
CA GLY A 35 -16.34 -46.71 -4.01
C GLY A 35 -17.64 -47.38 -3.59
N GLY A 36 -18.70 -46.57 -3.56
CA GLY A 36 -20.08 -47.04 -3.61
C GLY A 36 -21.01 -46.22 -2.74
N ALA A 37 -21.74 -45.28 -3.33
CA ALA A 37 -23.15 -45.06 -3.01
C ALA A 37 -23.81 -44.05 -3.97
N LYS A 38 -24.71 -44.60 -4.77
CA LYS A 38 -26.10 -44.18 -5.05
C LYS A 38 -26.40 -42.88 -5.80
N GLU A 39 -27.18 -43.13 -6.84
CA GLU A 39 -27.96 -42.27 -7.71
C GLU A 39 -29.37 -41.99 -7.15
N SER A 40 -30.06 -40.99 -7.75
CA SER A 40 -31.48 -40.57 -7.65
C SER A 40 -31.71 -39.31 -6.79
N SER A 41 -32.41 -38.24 -7.20
CA SER A 41 -33.39 -37.99 -8.28
C SER A 41 -33.32 -36.51 -8.74
N LYS A 42 -33.48 -36.16 -10.03
CA LYS A 42 -34.69 -35.58 -10.69
C LYS A 42 -35.46 -34.56 -9.83
N THR A 43 -35.81 -33.34 -10.28
CA THR A 43 -36.47 -32.94 -11.55
C THR A 43 -36.37 -31.42 -11.80
N GLU A 44 -36.17 -31.05 -13.08
CA GLU A 44 -36.65 -29.91 -13.92
C GLU A 44 -37.13 -28.60 -13.26
N GLY A 45 -36.95 -27.39 -13.81
CA GLY A 45 -36.71 -26.95 -15.18
C GLY A 45 -37.46 -25.63 -15.38
N GLY A 46 -36.88 -24.68 -16.11
CA GLY A 46 -37.52 -23.39 -16.37
C GLY A 46 -36.56 -22.33 -16.91
N GLU A 47 -36.07 -22.54 -18.13
CA GLU A 47 -35.54 -21.46 -18.97
C GLU A 47 -36.60 -20.38 -19.18
N ASN A 48 -36.20 -19.12 -19.01
CA ASN A 48 -36.59 -18.11 -19.98
C ASN A 48 -35.44 -17.12 -20.15
N THR A 49 -34.82 -17.24 -21.31
CA THR A 49 -33.75 -16.43 -21.85
C THR A 49 -34.28 -15.04 -22.18
N SER A 50 -33.63 -13.99 -21.68
CA SER A 50 -33.52 -12.74 -22.45
C SER A 50 -32.06 -12.33 -22.50
N VAL A 51 -31.48 -12.65 -23.66
CA VAL A 51 -30.24 -12.13 -24.19
C VAL A 51 -30.26 -10.59 -24.12
N MET A 52 -29.28 -10.01 -23.43
CA MET A 52 -28.66 -8.76 -23.85
C MET A 52 -27.18 -9.06 -24.05
N VAL A 53 -26.88 -9.53 -25.26
CA VAL A 53 -25.55 -9.48 -25.85
C VAL A 53 -25.21 -8.00 -25.98
N GLY A 54 -24.38 -7.51 -25.07
CA GLY A 54 -23.63 -6.27 -25.20
C GLY A 54 -22.17 -6.64 -25.43
N ASP A 55 -21.70 -6.41 -26.64
CA ASP A 55 -20.30 -6.41 -27.10
C ASP A 55 -19.24 -6.45 -25.98
N SER A 56 -18.74 -7.64 -25.63
CA SER A 56 -17.60 -7.83 -24.73
C SER A 56 -16.31 -7.49 -25.49
N ARG A 57 -16.19 -6.26 -25.96
CA ARG A 57 -14.87 -5.68 -26.21
C ARG A 57 -14.22 -5.53 -24.85
N SER A 58 -13.12 -6.27 -24.64
CA SER A 58 -12.17 -5.97 -23.58
C SER A 58 -11.95 -4.46 -23.62
N ARG A 59 -12.35 -3.74 -22.57
CA ARG A 59 -12.08 -2.31 -22.51
C ARG A 59 -10.58 -2.15 -22.29
N ASP A 60 -10.00 -1.25 -23.06
CA ASP A 60 -8.60 -0.88 -22.91
C ASP A 60 -8.52 0.34 -21.99
N TYR A 61 -7.69 0.27 -20.95
CA TYR A 61 -7.53 1.31 -19.94
C TYR A 61 -6.23 1.10 -19.16
N VAL A 62 -5.83 2.10 -18.38
CA VAL A 62 -4.69 2.01 -17.46
C VAL A 62 -5.15 2.35 -16.06
N THR A 63 -4.84 1.49 -15.08
CA THR A 63 -4.94 1.85 -13.66
C THR A 63 -3.58 2.20 -13.11
N ILE A 64 -3.53 3.30 -12.37
CA ILE A 64 -2.36 3.76 -11.63
C ILE A 64 -2.62 3.48 -10.16
N HIS A 65 -1.63 2.94 -9.47
CA HIS A 65 -1.61 2.65 -8.04
C HIS A 65 -0.39 3.34 -7.44
N ARG A 66 -0.41 3.67 -6.15
CA ARG A 66 0.81 4.13 -5.47
C ARG A 66 1.79 2.96 -5.31
N GLY A 67 3.08 3.21 -5.53
CA GLY A 67 4.13 2.22 -5.35
C GLY A 67 4.43 1.96 -3.86
N GLN A 68 3.62 1.14 -3.20
CA GLN A 68 3.82 0.79 -1.79
C GLN A 68 4.54 -0.54 -1.59
N ASN A 69 4.66 -1.34 -2.64
CA ASN A 69 5.22 -2.68 -2.57
C ASN A 69 6.18 -2.93 -3.74
N PHE A 70 7.01 -3.96 -3.60
CA PHE A 70 7.84 -4.47 -4.69
C PHE A 70 7.47 -5.91 -5.01
N GLY A 71 7.41 -6.25 -6.30
CA GLY A 71 7.03 -7.57 -6.82
C GLY A 71 5.52 -7.85 -6.90
N LYS A 72 4.66 -6.88 -6.55
CA LYS A 72 3.19 -6.98 -6.70
C LYS A 72 2.59 -5.59 -6.92
N VAL A 73 1.43 -5.52 -7.58
CA VAL A 73 0.64 -4.29 -7.67
C VAL A 73 0.06 -3.99 -6.28
N SER A 74 0.12 -2.74 -5.87
CA SER A 74 -0.52 -2.27 -4.64
C SER A 74 -2.05 -2.28 -4.81
N SER A 75 -2.83 -2.44 -3.75
CA SER A 75 -4.28 -2.69 -3.86
C SER A 75 -5.12 -1.43 -4.10
N GLY A 76 -4.64 -0.26 -3.65
CA GLY A 76 -5.35 1.01 -3.77
C GLY A 76 -5.12 1.67 -5.12
N ILE A 77 -6.20 1.84 -5.89
CA ILE A 77 -6.16 2.55 -7.18
C ILE A 77 -6.00 4.04 -6.90
N TYR A 78 -4.90 4.62 -7.36
CA TYR A 78 -4.65 6.05 -7.33
C TYR A 78 -5.49 6.79 -8.39
N GLY A 79 -5.67 6.19 -9.56
CA GLY A 79 -6.55 6.71 -10.58
C GLY A 79 -6.61 5.83 -11.82
N MET A 80 -7.50 6.18 -12.74
CA MET A 80 -7.72 5.44 -13.99
C MET A 80 -7.65 6.38 -15.19
N LEU A 81 -6.98 5.93 -16.23
CA LEU A 81 -6.96 6.52 -17.57
C LEU A 81 -7.81 5.62 -18.46
N ASP A 82 -9.04 6.05 -18.76
CA ASP A 82 -10.12 5.20 -19.24
C ASP A 82 -10.38 5.31 -20.75
N SER A 83 -9.48 5.96 -21.48
CA SER A 83 -9.53 6.05 -22.94
C SER A 83 -8.63 5.02 -23.63
N VAL A 84 -9.09 4.53 -24.79
CA VAL A 84 -8.33 3.60 -25.64
C VAL A 84 -7.04 4.26 -26.12
N GLU A 85 -7.10 5.55 -26.43
CA GLU A 85 -5.96 6.35 -26.85
C GLU A 85 -4.88 6.44 -25.77
N GLU A 86 -5.27 6.53 -24.49
CA GLU A 86 -4.33 6.48 -23.37
C GLU A 86 -3.72 5.10 -23.22
N ALA A 87 -4.54 4.03 -23.24
CA ALA A 87 -4.04 2.67 -23.15
C ALA A 87 -3.04 2.35 -24.28
N GLU A 88 -3.32 2.76 -25.52
CA GLU A 88 -2.42 2.63 -26.66
C GLU A 88 -1.12 3.42 -26.45
N ALA A 89 -1.21 4.68 -25.99
CA ALA A 89 -0.04 5.52 -25.74
C ALA A 89 0.88 4.96 -24.65
N TRP A 90 0.30 4.37 -23.60
CA TRP A 90 1.04 3.70 -22.53
C TRP A 90 1.71 2.41 -23.03
N ASP A 91 1.01 1.59 -23.78
CA ASP A 91 1.55 0.37 -24.38
C ASP A 91 2.68 0.68 -25.38
N GLN A 92 2.52 1.73 -26.21
CA GLN A 92 3.59 2.23 -27.08
C GLN A 92 4.81 2.70 -26.27
N THR A 93 4.59 3.48 -25.21
CA THR A 93 5.67 3.97 -24.34
C THR A 93 6.52 2.85 -23.77
N ILE A 94 5.89 1.77 -23.31
CA ILE A 94 6.58 0.61 -22.76
C ILE A 94 7.39 -0.12 -23.83
N ARG A 95 6.84 -0.26 -25.05
CA ARG A 95 7.54 -0.90 -26.18
C ARG A 95 8.76 -0.12 -26.67
N GLU A 96 8.72 1.21 -26.61
CA GLU A 96 9.82 2.07 -27.05
C GLU A 96 10.94 2.22 -26.01
N ALA A 97 10.72 1.75 -24.78
CA ALA A 97 11.68 1.87 -23.71
C ALA A 97 12.95 1.04 -23.95
N ILE A 98 14.09 1.59 -23.53
CA ILE A 98 15.39 0.98 -23.76
C ILE A 98 15.74 0.12 -22.55
N LYS A 99 15.92 -1.20 -22.77
CA LYS A 99 16.41 -2.12 -21.73
C LYS A 99 17.76 -1.64 -21.18
N MET A 100 17.86 -1.54 -19.86
CA MET A 100 19.08 -1.14 -19.16
C MET A 100 20.00 -2.34 -18.95
N PRO A 101 21.34 -2.15 -19.04
CA PRO A 101 22.29 -3.21 -18.75
C PRO A 101 22.39 -3.46 -17.24
N GLY A 102 22.57 -4.73 -16.85
CA GLY A 102 22.73 -5.15 -15.46
C GLY A 102 21.42 -5.44 -14.73
N ILE A 103 21.54 -5.99 -13.52
CA ILE A 103 20.42 -6.14 -12.59
C ILE A 103 20.30 -4.84 -11.81
N MET A 104 19.08 -4.34 -11.68
CA MET A 104 18.83 -3.11 -10.94
C MET A 104 18.75 -3.36 -9.43
N ASP A 105 19.48 -2.55 -8.67
CA ASP A 105 19.25 -2.35 -7.24
C ASP A 105 18.46 -1.05 -7.08
N VAL A 106 17.15 -1.17 -6.93
CA VAL A 106 16.22 -0.04 -7.00
C VAL A 106 15.50 0.18 -5.70
N ARG A 107 15.25 1.46 -5.43
CA ARG A 107 14.34 1.91 -4.39
C ARG A 107 12.90 1.50 -4.75
N GLU A 108 11.99 1.67 -3.81
CA GLU A 108 10.56 1.47 -4.07
C GLU A 108 10.05 2.36 -5.20
N PRO A 109 9.11 1.86 -6.02
CA PRO A 109 8.54 2.62 -7.11
C PRO A 109 7.68 3.77 -6.61
N ASP A 110 7.49 4.77 -7.47
CA ASP A 110 6.54 5.84 -7.21
C ASP A 110 5.11 5.36 -7.48
N TYR A 111 4.95 4.55 -8.52
CA TYR A 111 3.66 4.01 -8.96
C TYR A 111 3.77 2.57 -9.39
N ASP A 112 2.64 1.85 -9.32
CA ASP A 112 2.41 0.67 -10.14
C ASP A 112 1.42 1.05 -11.24
N ALA A 113 1.68 0.61 -12.48
CA ALA A 113 0.74 0.79 -13.58
C ALA A 113 0.30 -0.58 -14.10
N VAL A 114 -1.01 -0.75 -14.30
CA VAL A 114 -1.58 -1.92 -14.97
C VAL A 114 -2.23 -1.45 -16.26
N ILE A 115 -1.64 -1.86 -17.38
CA ILE A 115 -2.08 -1.50 -18.73
C ILE A 115 -2.90 -2.67 -19.26
N HIS A 116 -4.19 -2.44 -19.47
CA HIS A 116 -5.09 -3.35 -20.16
C HIS A 116 -5.23 -2.87 -21.60
N PHE A 117 -4.66 -3.62 -22.55
CA PHE A 117 -4.70 -3.23 -23.97
C PHE A 117 -4.76 -4.45 -24.87
N ASN A 118 -5.68 -4.45 -25.85
CA ASN A 118 -5.86 -5.55 -26.81
C ASN A 118 -6.02 -6.93 -26.13
N GLY A 119 -6.77 -6.99 -25.02
CA GLY A 119 -7.01 -8.22 -24.26
C GLY A 119 -5.81 -8.77 -23.49
N LYS A 120 -4.72 -8.00 -23.39
CA LYS A 120 -3.54 -8.32 -22.55
C LYS A 120 -3.46 -7.36 -21.38
N SER A 121 -2.94 -7.84 -20.26
CA SER A 121 -2.65 -7.02 -19.09
C SER A 121 -1.16 -7.04 -18.82
N THR A 122 -0.55 -5.87 -18.75
CA THR A 122 0.87 -5.68 -18.44
C THR A 122 0.97 -4.85 -17.17
N SER A 123 1.70 -5.34 -16.17
CA SER A 123 1.90 -4.62 -14.91
C SER A 123 3.36 -4.24 -14.74
N ILE A 124 3.61 -2.98 -14.36
CA ILE A 124 4.95 -2.43 -14.16
C ILE A 124 5.08 -1.71 -12.83
N HIS A 125 6.28 -1.73 -12.25
CA HIS A 125 6.73 -0.78 -11.25
C HIS A 125 7.35 0.42 -11.97
N LEU A 126 6.98 1.64 -11.59
CA LEU A 126 7.32 2.86 -12.31
C LEU A 126 7.97 3.90 -11.38
N TRP A 127 9.12 4.41 -11.79
CA TRP A 127 9.84 5.49 -11.10
C TRP A 127 9.85 6.74 -11.98
N LEU A 128 9.38 7.84 -11.41
CA LEU A 128 9.22 9.15 -12.05
C LEU A 128 9.80 10.24 -11.14
N ASP A 129 11.08 10.11 -10.79
CA ASP A 129 11.82 11.10 -10.01
C ASP A 129 11.54 12.53 -10.53
N PRO A 130 11.01 13.44 -9.68
CA PRO A 130 10.66 14.81 -10.07
C PRO A 130 11.80 15.55 -10.79
N ASP A 131 13.04 15.36 -10.35
CA ASP A 131 14.23 16.05 -10.86
C ASP A 131 14.81 15.39 -12.10
N SER A 132 14.40 14.15 -12.40
CA SER A 132 14.83 13.43 -13.60
C SER A 132 13.97 13.74 -14.82
N LYS A 133 14.63 13.93 -15.95
CA LYS A 133 13.99 13.99 -17.28
C LYS A 133 13.58 12.62 -17.81
N ARG A 134 14.11 11.53 -17.24
CA ARG A 134 13.84 10.16 -17.70
C ARG A 134 13.36 9.31 -16.55
N GLY A 135 12.17 8.76 -16.71
CA GLY A 135 11.65 7.73 -15.84
C GLY A 135 12.21 6.36 -16.23
N MET A 136 11.89 5.38 -15.39
CA MET A 136 12.23 3.99 -15.62
C MET A 136 11.14 3.10 -15.08
N PHE A 137 11.10 1.86 -15.55
CA PHE A 137 10.20 0.85 -15.03
C PHE A 137 10.84 -0.53 -15.01
N THR A 138 10.20 -1.45 -14.28
CA THR A 138 10.41 -2.90 -14.38
C THR A 138 9.06 -3.56 -14.59
N TYR A 139 9.05 -4.75 -15.19
CA TYR A 139 7.85 -5.57 -15.15
C TYR A 139 7.71 -6.15 -13.74
N ILE A 140 6.48 -6.21 -13.22
CA ILE A 140 6.23 -6.82 -11.90
C ILE A 140 6.61 -8.31 -11.92
N THR A 141 6.49 -8.97 -13.07
CA THR A 141 6.89 -10.37 -13.28
C THR A 141 8.38 -10.59 -13.49
N ASP A 142 9.16 -9.51 -13.73
CA ASP A 142 10.62 -9.55 -13.89
C ASP A 142 11.22 -8.25 -13.32
N THR A 143 11.28 -8.19 -11.99
CA THR A 143 11.75 -7.01 -11.28
C THR A 143 13.25 -6.78 -11.38
N GLY A 144 14.02 -7.77 -11.85
CA GLY A 144 15.46 -7.66 -12.04
C GLY A 144 15.87 -6.89 -13.30
N THR A 145 14.98 -6.82 -14.30
CA THR A 145 15.25 -6.12 -15.56
C THR A 145 14.63 -4.74 -15.58
N GLY A 146 15.49 -3.73 -15.71
CA GLY A 146 15.07 -2.33 -15.87
C GLY A 146 14.93 -1.87 -17.31
N TYR A 147 14.00 -0.94 -17.52
CA TYR A 147 13.74 -0.27 -18.79
C TYR A 147 13.71 1.23 -18.58
N ARG A 148 14.41 1.97 -19.43
CA ARG A 148 14.49 3.43 -19.38
C ARG A 148 13.52 4.04 -20.39
N LEU A 149 12.67 4.94 -19.91
CA LEU A 149 11.76 5.72 -20.74
C LEU A 149 12.51 6.81 -21.52
N THR A 150 11.94 7.22 -22.65
CA THR A 150 12.40 8.43 -23.34
C THR A 150 12.01 9.68 -22.56
N GLU A 151 12.66 10.82 -22.80
CA GLU A 151 12.28 12.10 -22.15
C GLU A 151 10.85 12.51 -22.53
N LYS A 152 10.47 12.32 -23.80
CA LYS A 152 9.13 12.61 -24.30
C LYS A 152 8.08 11.75 -23.57
N SER A 153 8.30 10.43 -23.52
CA SER A 153 7.37 9.52 -22.85
C SER A 153 7.29 9.78 -21.36
N THR A 154 8.41 10.11 -20.72
CA THR A 154 8.45 10.47 -19.29
C THR A 154 7.61 11.72 -19.02
N ALA A 155 7.76 12.77 -19.84
CA ALA A 155 6.97 13.99 -19.70
C ALA A 155 5.47 13.72 -19.89
N GLN A 156 5.10 12.93 -20.91
CA GLN A 156 3.71 12.56 -21.18
C GLN A 156 3.09 11.77 -20.01
N ILE A 157 3.80 10.77 -19.48
CA ILE A 157 3.33 10.00 -18.32
C ILE A 157 3.19 10.89 -17.08
N LYS A 158 4.19 11.72 -16.78
CA LYS A 158 4.13 12.66 -15.64
C LYS A 158 2.93 13.60 -15.74
N GLU A 159 2.66 14.14 -16.94
CA GLU A 159 1.50 15.00 -17.19
C GLU A 159 0.18 14.25 -16.95
N ARG A 160 0.03 13.04 -17.50
CA ARG A 160 -1.20 12.25 -17.36
C ARG A 160 -1.47 11.83 -15.92
N ILE A 161 -0.45 11.34 -15.21
CA ILE A 161 -0.60 10.99 -13.78
C ILE A 161 -0.87 12.25 -12.95
N GLY A 162 -0.22 13.37 -13.24
CA GLY A 162 -0.43 14.63 -12.51
C GLY A 162 -1.83 15.24 -12.69
N GLN A 163 -2.61 14.78 -13.67
CA GLN A 163 -4.01 15.17 -13.86
C GLN A 163 -4.98 14.29 -13.04
N LEU A 164 -4.52 13.15 -12.51
CA LEU A 164 -5.33 12.30 -11.66
C LEU A 164 -5.55 12.97 -10.30
N ARG A 165 -6.75 12.78 -9.77
CA ARG A 165 -7.13 13.26 -8.45
C ARG A 165 -7.41 12.09 -7.52
N TYR A 166 -6.82 12.14 -6.34
CA TYR A 166 -7.03 11.14 -5.29
C TYR A 166 -7.89 11.76 -4.19
N THR A 167 -9.21 11.68 -4.35
CA THR A 167 -10.16 12.36 -3.47
C THR A 167 -10.29 11.68 -2.11
N PHE A 168 -10.86 12.39 -1.15
CA PHE A 168 -11.15 11.87 0.19
C PHE A 168 -11.96 10.57 0.11
N GLU A 169 -13.02 10.54 -0.70
CA GLU A 169 -13.88 9.36 -0.88
C GLU A 169 -13.10 8.19 -1.47
N GLN A 170 -12.24 8.46 -2.47
CA GLN A 170 -11.40 7.43 -3.07
C GLN A 170 -10.39 6.86 -2.07
N ALA A 171 -9.82 7.70 -1.20
CA ALA A 171 -8.92 7.26 -0.13
C ALA A 171 -9.66 6.36 0.87
N VAL A 172 -10.88 6.74 1.26
CA VAL A 172 -11.74 5.92 2.12
C VAL A 172 -12.03 4.56 1.49
N ASP A 173 -12.43 4.54 0.21
CA ASP A 173 -12.75 3.32 -0.53
C ASP A 173 -11.52 2.40 -0.71
N ASN A 174 -10.33 2.99 -0.78
CA ASN A 174 -9.06 2.25 -0.85
C ASN A 174 -8.58 1.70 0.50
N GLY A 175 -9.28 2.02 1.60
CA GLY A 175 -8.91 1.56 2.94
C GLY A 175 -7.82 2.39 3.62
N ASP A 176 -7.63 3.65 3.19
CA ASP A 176 -6.74 4.58 3.88
C ASP A 176 -7.36 5.00 5.21
N VAL A 177 -6.53 5.29 6.21
CA VAL A 177 -6.98 6.06 7.38
C VAL A 177 -6.96 7.53 6.99
N VAL A 178 -8.13 8.14 6.82
CA VAL A 178 -8.23 9.45 6.18
C VAL A 178 -8.48 10.55 7.21
N PHE A 179 -7.64 11.58 7.20
CA PHE A 179 -7.77 12.79 8.01
C PHE A 179 -8.27 13.93 7.14
N GLY A 180 -9.52 14.36 7.32
CA GLY A 180 -10.11 15.43 6.50
C GLY A 180 -11.43 15.94 7.05
N LEU A 181 -11.80 17.18 6.69
CA LEU A 181 -13.11 17.77 6.96
C LEU A 181 -13.56 17.78 8.44
N GLY A 182 -12.62 17.69 9.38
CA GLY A 182 -12.89 17.67 10.83
C GLY A 182 -13.22 16.29 11.40
N GLU A 183 -13.09 15.23 10.59
CA GLU A 183 -13.31 13.84 10.99
C GLU A 183 -12.16 12.92 10.57
N ILE A 184 -12.19 11.69 11.08
CA ILE A 184 -11.28 10.61 10.70
C ILE A 184 -12.11 9.46 10.16
N ALA A 185 -11.91 9.11 8.90
CA ALA A 185 -12.52 7.93 8.29
C ALA A 185 -11.62 6.70 8.48
N ASN A 186 -12.24 5.51 8.45
CA ASN A 186 -11.57 4.21 8.61
C ASN A 186 -10.71 4.09 9.89
N ARG A 187 -11.18 4.66 11.01
CA ARG A 187 -10.47 4.63 12.29
C ARG A 187 -10.20 3.19 12.77
N GLU A 188 -11.09 2.27 12.47
CA GLU A 188 -10.96 0.86 12.78
C GLU A 188 -9.72 0.21 12.12
N ILE A 189 -9.31 0.68 10.94
CA ILE A 189 -8.09 0.21 10.26
C ILE A 189 -6.84 0.64 11.06
N TRP A 190 -6.85 1.86 11.60
CA TRP A 190 -5.80 2.31 12.52
C TRP A 190 -5.75 1.47 13.80
N ASP A 191 -6.91 1.21 14.41
CA ASP A 191 -7.01 0.41 15.63
C ASP A 191 -6.47 -1.02 15.41
N GLU A 192 -6.75 -1.61 14.25
CA GLU A 192 -6.20 -2.91 13.85
C GLU A 192 -4.68 -2.86 13.69
N PHE A 193 -4.14 -1.87 12.97
CA PHE A 193 -2.70 -1.68 12.83
C PHE A 193 -1.99 -1.58 14.20
N VAL A 194 -2.50 -0.73 15.09
CA VAL A 194 -1.94 -0.56 16.45
C VAL A 194 -2.02 -1.86 17.25
N MET A 195 -3.10 -2.63 17.10
CA MET A 195 -3.26 -3.93 17.74
C MET A 195 -2.23 -4.95 17.22
N GLU A 196 -1.99 -5.04 15.92
CA GLU A 196 -1.02 -5.95 15.32
C GLU A 196 0.42 -5.60 15.72
N VAL A 197 0.75 -4.32 15.74
CA VAL A 197 2.01 -3.80 16.29
C VAL A 197 2.20 -4.25 17.75
N LYS A 198 1.17 -4.11 18.60
CA LYS A 198 1.22 -4.55 20.02
C LYS A 198 1.42 -6.06 20.15
N LYS A 199 0.82 -6.85 19.26
CA LYS A 199 1.01 -8.32 19.17
C LYS A 199 2.38 -8.70 18.63
N LYS A 200 3.16 -7.74 18.12
CA LYS A 200 4.45 -7.94 17.43
C LYS A 200 4.28 -8.76 16.15
N ASN A 201 3.20 -8.49 15.43
CA ASN A 201 3.01 -8.98 14.07
C ASN A 201 3.41 -7.87 13.10
N SER A 202 3.95 -8.26 11.94
CA SER A 202 4.23 -7.27 10.90
C SER A 202 2.91 -6.69 10.39
N ALA A 203 2.83 -5.38 10.25
CA ALA A 203 1.60 -4.68 9.89
C ALA A 203 1.93 -3.42 9.06
N SER A 204 1.00 -2.98 8.23
CA SER A 204 1.13 -1.78 7.41
C SER A 204 -0.17 -0.98 7.41
N VAL A 205 -0.08 0.34 7.33
CA VAL A 205 -1.22 1.24 7.20
C VAL A 205 -0.85 2.47 6.37
N GLN A 206 -1.74 2.89 5.48
CA GLN A 206 -1.64 4.16 4.76
C GLN A 206 -2.54 5.20 5.44
N LEU A 207 -1.97 6.34 5.80
CA LEU A 207 -2.69 7.48 6.31
C LEU A 207 -2.67 8.56 5.24
N THR A 208 -3.85 9.09 4.92
CA THR A 208 -4.00 10.13 3.90
C THR A 208 -4.62 11.36 4.54
N SER A 209 -3.94 12.49 4.45
CA SER A 209 -4.48 13.80 4.83
C SER A 209 -4.59 14.71 3.62
N TYR A 210 -5.30 15.81 3.75
CA TYR A 210 -5.55 16.73 2.66
C TYR A 210 -5.11 18.15 3.00
N THR A 211 -4.51 18.85 2.03
CA THR A 211 -4.31 20.29 2.08
C THR A 211 -5.64 21.03 2.06
N LYS A 212 -5.63 22.35 2.26
CA LYS A 212 -6.84 23.17 2.16
C LYS A 212 -7.40 23.20 0.74
N GLU A 213 -6.51 23.03 -0.24
CA GLU A 213 -6.79 22.97 -1.67
C GLU A 213 -7.34 21.60 -2.10
N GLY A 214 -7.25 20.59 -1.22
CA GLY A 214 -7.75 19.24 -1.46
C GLY A 214 -6.72 18.29 -2.07
N ASP A 215 -5.44 18.63 -2.00
CA ASP A 215 -4.36 17.75 -2.47
C ASP A 215 -3.95 16.75 -1.39
N PRO A 216 -3.71 15.47 -1.73
CA PRO A 216 -3.40 14.44 -0.75
C PRO A 216 -1.94 14.51 -0.28
N ILE A 217 -1.74 14.24 1.01
CA ILE A 217 -0.45 13.99 1.65
C ILE A 217 -0.49 12.59 2.24
N PHE A 218 0.49 11.76 1.88
CA PHE A 218 0.52 10.36 2.30
C PHE A 218 1.57 10.12 3.39
N ASN A 219 1.18 9.37 4.41
CA ASN A 219 2.06 8.84 5.44
C ASN A 219 1.86 7.32 5.49
N ASP A 220 2.82 6.56 4.96
CA ASP A 220 2.80 5.11 4.99
C ASP A 220 3.59 4.61 6.20
N LEU A 221 2.98 3.79 7.05
CA LEU A 221 3.67 3.11 8.14
C LEU A 221 3.74 1.62 7.89
N GLU A 222 4.94 1.06 8.05
CA GLU A 222 5.18 -0.37 8.05
C GLU A 222 5.94 -0.76 9.32
N TYR A 223 5.44 -1.73 10.06
CA TYR A 223 6.15 -2.34 11.17
C TYR A 223 6.66 -3.71 10.76
N ASP A 224 7.99 -3.87 10.76
CA ASP A 224 8.62 -5.19 10.63
C ASP A 224 8.91 -5.75 12.02
N HIS A 225 8.21 -6.82 12.40
CA HIS A 225 8.42 -7.45 13.70
C HIS A 225 9.79 -8.14 13.85
N GLN A 226 10.39 -8.57 12.73
CA GLN A 226 11.69 -9.25 12.74
C GLN A 226 12.79 -8.23 13.01
N GLY A 227 12.81 -7.14 12.24
CA GLY A 227 13.69 -5.98 12.44
C GLY A 227 13.34 -5.11 13.65
N LYS A 228 12.12 -5.25 14.21
CA LYS A 228 11.56 -4.40 15.28
C LYS A 228 11.75 -2.93 14.97
N VAL A 229 11.34 -2.55 13.77
CA VAL A 229 11.54 -1.22 13.21
C VAL A 229 10.26 -0.80 12.50
N PHE A 230 9.89 0.45 12.70
CA PHE A 230 8.92 1.14 11.87
C PHE A 230 9.67 1.78 10.72
N LYS A 231 9.15 1.58 9.52
CA LYS A 231 9.49 2.38 8.37
C LYS A 231 8.33 3.34 8.14
N HIS A 232 8.63 4.62 8.16
CA HIS A 232 7.67 5.67 7.82
C HIS A 232 8.10 6.31 6.51
N ARG A 233 7.13 6.48 5.60
CA ARG A 233 7.32 7.18 4.34
C ARG A 233 6.33 8.33 4.23
N LEU A 234 6.87 9.54 4.12
CA LEU A 234 6.11 10.74 3.81
C LEU A 234 6.21 11.02 2.30
N ASP A 235 5.07 11.31 1.68
CA ASP A 235 4.97 11.72 0.28
C ASP A 235 4.04 12.93 0.15
N THR A 236 4.64 14.10 -0.09
CA THR A 236 3.93 15.36 -0.38
C THR A 236 4.00 15.72 -1.86
N THR A 237 4.47 14.82 -2.73
CA THR A 237 4.69 15.15 -4.16
C THR A 237 3.41 15.41 -4.95
N HIS A 238 2.26 15.14 -4.34
CA HIS A 238 0.93 15.37 -4.89
C HIS A 238 0.29 16.66 -4.37
N ASP A 239 0.92 17.36 -3.44
CA ASP A 239 0.57 18.73 -3.06
C ASP A 239 1.08 19.69 -4.14
N THR A 240 0.17 20.25 -4.93
CA THR A 240 0.51 21.10 -6.07
C THR A 240 1.11 22.44 -5.67
N MET A 241 0.85 22.89 -4.44
CA MET A 241 1.31 24.18 -3.90
C MET A 241 2.46 24.03 -2.90
N GLY A 242 2.68 22.82 -2.38
CA GLY A 242 3.74 22.48 -1.45
C GLY A 242 5.09 22.22 -2.10
N MET A 243 6.11 22.03 -1.26
CA MET A 243 7.39 21.50 -1.73
C MET A 243 7.28 19.98 -1.89
N PRO A 244 7.49 19.44 -3.10
CA PRO A 244 7.39 18.01 -3.33
C PRO A 244 8.52 17.31 -2.58
N THR A 245 8.14 16.51 -1.58
CA THR A 245 9.08 15.82 -0.69
C THR A 245 8.71 14.35 -0.63
N LYS A 246 9.71 13.48 -0.79
CA LYS A 246 9.63 12.07 -0.40
C LYS A 246 10.72 11.80 0.62
N SER A 247 10.34 11.36 1.81
CA SER A 247 11.29 10.94 2.83
C SER A 247 10.95 9.56 3.35
N VAL A 248 11.99 8.85 3.79
CA VAL A 248 11.85 7.59 4.49
C VAL A 248 12.65 7.71 5.77
N GLU A 249 12.02 7.40 6.90
CA GLU A 249 12.67 7.32 8.19
C GLU A 249 12.41 5.96 8.83
N PHE A 250 13.38 5.54 9.65
CA PHE A 250 13.30 4.29 10.40
C PHE A 250 13.28 4.60 11.89
N CYS A 251 12.27 4.11 12.59
CA CYS A 251 12.01 4.39 14.00
C CYS A 251 11.85 3.09 14.80
N LYS A 252 11.97 3.14 16.12
CA LYS A 252 11.88 1.94 16.97
C LYS A 252 10.53 1.75 17.63
N GLU A 253 9.77 2.82 17.79
CA GLU A 253 8.57 2.78 18.61
C GLU A 253 7.49 3.70 18.05
N LEU A 254 6.25 3.21 18.15
CA LEU A 254 5.04 4.02 18.03
C LEU A 254 4.56 4.30 19.46
N VAL A 255 4.64 5.57 19.86
CA VAL A 255 4.21 6.03 21.19
C VAL A 255 2.79 6.56 21.07
N ALA A 256 1.95 6.20 22.04
CA ALA A 256 0.60 6.73 22.19
C ALA A 256 0.51 7.49 23.52
N GLU A 257 0.05 8.74 23.48
CA GLU A 257 -0.13 9.61 24.63
C GLU A 257 -1.58 10.09 24.71
N GLU A 258 -2.22 9.89 25.86
CA GLU A 258 -3.55 10.46 26.11
C GLU A 258 -3.40 11.94 26.46
N THR A 259 -4.13 12.77 25.73
CA THR A 259 -4.22 14.23 25.92
C THR A 259 -5.65 14.61 26.28
N GLU A 260 -5.89 15.89 26.60
CA GLU A 260 -7.26 16.39 26.79
C GLU A 260 -8.12 16.30 25.51
N GLN A 261 -7.48 16.26 24.34
CA GLN A 261 -8.16 16.30 23.05
C GLN A 261 -8.43 14.90 22.49
N GLY A 262 -7.64 13.91 22.86
CA GLY A 262 -7.67 12.57 22.27
C GLY A 262 -6.39 11.79 22.53
N ILE A 263 -6.14 10.79 21.69
CA ILE A 263 -4.91 9.99 21.72
C ILE A 263 -3.99 10.50 20.61
N GLU A 264 -2.82 10.96 21.02
CA GLU A 264 -1.76 11.41 20.14
C GLU A 264 -0.80 10.25 19.86
N TYR A 265 -0.45 10.05 18.59
CA TYR A 265 0.53 9.05 18.18
C TYR A 265 1.73 9.69 17.51
N ARG A 266 2.92 9.26 17.95
CA ARG A 266 4.21 9.74 17.44
C ARG A 266 5.16 8.58 17.22
N LEU A 267 6.08 8.75 16.27
CA LEU A 267 7.20 7.82 16.10
C LEU A 267 8.41 8.28 16.91
N ASN A 268 9.02 7.35 17.61
CA ASN A 268 10.15 7.59 18.48
C ASN A 268 11.32 6.64 18.21
N GLY A 269 12.49 7.09 18.66
CA GLY A 269 13.75 6.40 18.41
C GLY A 269 14.03 6.31 16.91
N CYS A 270 13.93 7.44 16.22
CA CYS A 270 14.19 7.62 14.81
C CYS A 270 15.64 8.07 14.56
N GLY A 271 16.08 7.95 13.30
CA GLY A 271 17.38 8.46 12.85
C GLY A 271 18.59 7.64 13.32
N GLU A 272 19.78 8.16 13.03
CA GLU A 272 21.04 7.52 13.42
C GLU A 272 21.16 7.48 14.95
N GLY A 273 21.38 6.29 15.50
CA GLY A 273 21.44 6.08 16.95
C GLY A 273 20.07 5.98 17.65
N TYR A 274 18.95 6.09 16.93
CA TYR A 274 17.59 5.87 17.45
C TYR A 274 17.25 6.70 18.72
N ALA A 275 17.60 7.98 18.71
CA ALA A 275 17.45 8.86 19.87
C ALA A 275 16.44 10.00 19.69
N GLN A 276 15.86 10.13 18.49
CA GLN A 276 15.03 11.27 18.12
C GLN A 276 13.56 10.87 17.99
N GLU A 277 12.67 11.81 18.27
CA GLU A 277 11.28 11.74 17.83
C GLU A 277 11.21 12.10 16.34
N SER A 278 10.26 11.54 15.61
CA SER A 278 10.02 11.96 14.24
C SER A 278 9.51 13.40 14.19
N GLU A 279 10.13 14.21 13.34
CA GLU A 279 9.64 15.56 13.03
C GLU A 279 8.51 15.55 11.98
N THR A 280 8.30 14.41 11.31
CA THR A 280 7.42 14.30 10.13
C THR A 280 6.18 13.47 10.36
N PHE A 281 6.17 12.62 11.38
CA PHE A 281 5.01 11.80 11.74
C PHE A 281 4.41 12.19 13.09
N HIS A 282 3.20 12.71 13.03
CA HIS A 282 2.38 12.97 14.21
C HIS A 282 0.90 12.95 13.79
N VAL A 283 0.08 12.18 14.50
CA VAL A 283 -1.37 12.13 14.27
C VAL A 283 -2.16 12.16 15.57
N MET A 284 -3.27 12.89 15.57
CA MET A 284 -4.17 13.04 16.72
C MET A 284 -5.50 12.38 16.40
N PHE A 285 -5.91 11.43 17.25
CA PHE A 285 -7.23 10.81 17.21
C PHE A 285 -8.09 11.43 18.32
N PRO A 286 -8.94 12.43 18.01
CA PRO A 286 -9.71 13.12 19.02
C PRO A 286 -10.69 12.17 19.70
N PHE A 287 -10.96 12.40 20.99
CA PHE A 287 -12.10 11.77 21.63
C PHE A 287 -13.37 12.28 20.93
N ASN A 288 -14.35 11.39 20.71
CA ASN A 288 -15.64 11.80 20.18
C ASN A 288 -16.21 12.90 21.08
N LYS A 289 -16.19 14.14 20.60
CA LYS A 289 -16.92 15.23 21.25
C LYS A 289 -18.38 14.86 21.10
N THR A 290 -18.97 14.39 22.19
CA THR A 290 -20.43 14.35 22.27
C THR A 290 -20.86 15.79 22.02
N ILE A 291 -21.57 16.05 20.92
CA ILE A 291 -22.17 17.36 20.69
C ILE A 291 -23.16 17.55 21.82
N GLN A 292 -22.72 18.26 22.87
CA GLN A 292 -23.60 18.81 23.88
C GLN A 292 -24.35 19.93 23.16
N ASN A 293 -25.50 19.57 22.57
CA ASN A 293 -26.50 20.53 22.16
C ASN A 293 -26.97 21.26 23.43
N ASN A 294 -26.37 22.43 23.70
CA ASN A 294 -26.91 23.42 24.63
C ASN A 294 -27.81 24.39 23.87
#